data_AF-A0A933CDU7-F1
#
_entry.id   AF-A0A933CDU7-F1
#
_cell.length_a   1.000
_cell.length_b   1.000
_cell.length_c   1.000
_cell.angle_alpha   90.00
_cell.angle_beta   90.00
_cell.angle_gamma   90.00
#
_symmetry.space_group_name_H-M   'P 1'
#
loop_
_entity.id
_entity.type
_entity.pdbx_description
1 polymer ?
#
loop_
_entity_poly.entity_id
_entity_poly.type
_entity_poly.pdbx_seq_one_letter_code
_entity_poly.pdbx_strand_id
1 'polypeptide(L)'
;MKKFSLFLVLLLGTASPALAADTTGPEVGTVSPLSAVYNVPQTYSVTATDSSGVESCTLVVSSIYETPMAYNEDTDQWEVEYTFDTERSANSIRARCEDTLGNETSGKSRIVSVAGAPMESTDGEGDVTPIETSEVDATDWSSAEVVAASPVLIKTVCPGGEDFTHPCRTVYFLDNEGYRHAFPNEKVYFTWYADYTDLHLVSSETMSSFSLGRNITYHPGTKLVKYQTVRTVYAVERYSVLRPIASEATAIDLYGENWNQQIDDISEAFYANYSYGEIIDEESDFYVAAQTASVDSINDNL
;
A
#
# COMPACT_ATOMS: atom_id res chain seq x y z
N MET A 1 95.25 3.04 6.99
CA MET A 1 94.25 3.31 8.06
C MET A 1 93.13 4.17 7.49
N LYS A 2 91.93 3.60 7.30
CA LYS A 2 90.59 4.20 7.53
C LYS A 2 89.56 3.24 6.93
N LYS A 3 88.93 2.44 7.81
CA LYS A 3 87.74 1.64 7.50
C LYS A 3 86.54 2.59 7.49
N PHE A 4 85.81 2.69 6.40
CA PHE A 4 84.51 3.35 6.36
C PHE A 4 83.44 2.29 6.61
N SER A 5 82.82 2.35 7.78
CA SER A 5 81.69 1.50 8.17
C SER A 5 80.41 2.21 7.73
N LEU A 6 79.70 1.63 6.76
CA LEU A 6 78.42 2.13 6.29
C LEU A 6 77.32 1.65 7.27
N PHE A 7 76.79 2.55 8.09
CA PHE A 7 75.64 2.28 8.95
C PHE A 7 74.36 2.43 8.12
N LEU A 8 73.71 1.30 7.83
CA LEU A 8 72.37 1.26 7.26
C LEU A 8 71.36 1.53 8.38
N VAL A 9 70.77 2.73 8.40
CA VAL A 9 69.68 3.07 9.32
C VAL A 9 68.38 2.52 8.72
N LEU A 10 67.87 1.44 9.30
CA LEU A 10 66.56 0.88 8.97
C LEU A 10 65.49 1.71 9.71
N LEU A 11 64.81 2.62 9.00
CA LEU A 11 63.59 3.26 9.51
C LEU A 11 62.48 2.18 9.54
N LEU A 12 62.15 1.67 10.73
CA LEU A 12 60.86 0.98 10.92
C LEU A 12 59.76 2.05 10.91
N GLY A 13 59.10 2.21 9.77
CA GLY A 13 57.84 2.94 9.69
C GLY A 13 56.79 2.18 10.49
N THR A 14 56.26 2.78 11.55
CA THR A 14 55.05 2.31 12.20
C THR A 14 53.89 2.55 11.23
N ALA A 15 53.43 1.50 10.56
CA ALA A 15 52.17 1.55 9.84
C ALA A 15 51.05 1.73 10.87
N SER A 16 50.48 2.93 10.92
CA SER A 16 49.20 3.14 11.60
C SER A 16 48.18 2.20 10.96
N PRO A 17 47.37 1.46 11.74
CA PRO A 17 46.25 0.73 11.16
C PRO A 17 45.36 1.75 10.45
N ALA A 18 45.16 1.58 9.14
CA ALA A 18 44.13 2.31 8.44
C ALA A 18 42.81 2.01 9.15
N LEU A 19 42.17 3.03 9.72
CA LEU A 19 40.78 2.93 10.15
C LEU A 19 40.02 2.38 8.94
N ALA A 20 39.30 1.28 9.14
CA ALA A 20 38.42 0.77 8.10
C ALA A 20 37.48 1.91 7.69
N ALA A 21 37.41 2.20 6.39
CA ALA A 21 36.45 3.16 5.88
C ALA A 21 35.04 2.68 6.28
N ASP A 22 34.19 3.62 6.70
CA ASP A 22 32.81 3.32 7.02
C ASP A 22 32.09 2.85 5.75
N THR A 23 31.45 1.68 5.85
CA THR A 23 30.74 1.01 4.76
C THR A 23 29.28 0.79 5.11
N THR A 24 28.80 1.40 6.20
CA THR A 24 27.42 1.29 6.67
C THR A 24 26.71 2.60 6.41
N GLY A 25 25.49 2.53 5.86
CA GLY A 25 24.69 3.73 5.69
C GLY A 25 23.98 4.14 6.99
N PRO A 26 23.35 5.32 7.01
CA PRO A 26 22.77 5.90 8.22
C PRO A 26 21.73 5.00 8.91
N GLU A 27 21.62 5.11 10.24
CA GLU A 27 20.45 4.61 10.96
C GLU A 27 19.29 5.59 10.77
N VAL A 28 18.24 5.16 10.07
CA VAL A 28 17.09 6.00 9.69
C VAL A 28 15.86 5.66 10.52
N GLY A 29 15.31 6.67 11.18
CA GLY A 29 14.08 6.59 11.97
C GLY A 29 12.82 6.32 11.14
N THR A 30 11.68 6.27 11.83
CA THR A 30 10.37 6.20 11.15
C THR A 30 9.93 7.60 10.75
N VAL A 31 9.36 7.75 9.55
CA VAL A 31 8.76 9.01 9.11
C VAL A 31 7.52 9.33 9.95
N SER A 32 7.38 10.59 10.37
CA SER A 32 6.24 11.10 11.11
C SER A 32 5.71 12.39 10.46
N PRO A 33 4.39 12.65 10.42
CA PRO A 33 3.29 11.80 10.90
C PRO A 33 3.00 10.59 10.01
N LEU A 34 2.14 9.67 10.46
CA LEU A 34 1.57 8.57 9.64
C LEU A 34 0.10 8.81 9.26
N SER A 35 -0.34 10.06 9.31
CA SER A 35 -1.67 10.50 8.89
C SER A 35 -1.54 11.67 7.93
N ALA A 36 -2.43 11.81 6.96
CA ALA A 36 -2.49 12.93 6.03
C ALA A 36 -3.94 13.31 5.71
N VAL A 37 -4.14 14.51 5.16
CA VAL A 37 -5.43 14.93 4.60
C VAL A 37 -5.26 15.14 3.10
N TYR A 38 -6.21 14.63 2.32
CA TYR A 38 -6.22 14.77 0.87
C TYR A 38 -6.14 16.24 0.45
N ASN A 39 -5.25 16.52 -0.50
CA ASN A 39 -5.04 17.84 -1.09
C ASN A 39 -4.66 18.95 -0.07
N VAL A 40 -4.15 18.55 1.10
CA VAL A 40 -3.61 19.44 2.11
C VAL A 40 -2.10 19.20 2.23
N PRO A 41 -1.25 20.22 2.04
CA PRO A 41 0.19 20.08 2.28
C PRO A 41 0.47 19.72 3.73
N GLN A 42 1.34 18.73 3.94
CA GLN A 42 1.75 18.32 5.27
C GLN A 42 3.26 18.14 5.36
N THR A 43 3.83 18.61 6.47
CA THR A 43 5.24 18.40 6.79
C THR A 43 5.46 16.99 7.34
N TYR A 44 6.38 16.27 6.73
CA TYR A 44 6.90 14.99 7.20
C TYR A 44 8.33 15.16 7.67
N SER A 45 8.68 14.48 8.76
CA SER A 45 10.02 14.52 9.34
C SER A 45 10.57 13.14 9.64
N VAL A 46 11.90 13.05 9.70
CA VAL A 46 12.64 11.85 10.10
C VAL A 46 13.95 12.23 10.80
N THR A 47 14.38 11.40 11.74
CA THR A 47 15.74 11.45 12.29
C THR A 47 16.64 10.47 11.55
N ALA A 48 17.86 10.88 11.22
CA ALA A 48 18.87 10.01 10.64
C ALA A 48 20.21 10.30 11.29
N THR A 49 20.92 9.27 11.73
CA THR A 49 22.21 9.41 12.40
C THR A 49 23.22 8.47 11.80
N ASP A 50 24.42 8.99 11.57
CA ASP A 50 25.56 8.23 11.07
C ASP A 50 26.86 8.76 11.70
N SER A 51 27.84 7.88 11.90
CA SER A 51 29.14 8.25 12.47
C SER A 51 30.00 9.11 11.52
N SER A 52 29.78 8.94 10.21
CA SER A 52 30.38 9.68 9.11
C SER A 52 29.54 10.91 8.70
N GLY A 53 28.38 11.10 9.33
CA GLY A 53 27.44 12.17 9.04
C GLY A 53 26.48 11.83 7.90
N VAL A 54 25.28 12.42 7.93
CA VAL A 54 24.23 12.21 6.92
C VAL A 54 24.30 13.34 5.89
N GLU A 55 24.50 13.01 4.62
CA GLU A 55 24.62 13.97 3.52
C GLU A 55 23.24 14.39 2.98
N SER A 56 22.33 13.42 2.84
CA SER A 56 20.99 13.70 2.33
C SER A 56 19.96 12.71 2.84
N CYS A 57 18.70 13.15 2.92
CA CYS A 57 17.55 12.29 3.06
C CYS A 57 16.50 12.64 2.00
N THR A 58 15.82 11.62 1.51
CA THR A 58 14.72 11.72 0.54
C THR A 58 13.50 11.05 1.12
N LEU A 59 12.37 11.76 1.13
CA LEU A 59 11.08 11.16 1.43
C LEU A 59 10.63 10.34 0.24
N VAL A 60 10.25 9.10 0.51
CA VAL A 60 9.83 8.15 -0.49
C VAL A 60 8.39 7.74 -0.22
N VAL A 61 7.47 8.24 -1.04
CA VAL A 61 6.04 7.94 -0.98
C VAL A 61 5.67 6.97 -2.10
N SER A 62 4.96 5.90 -1.72
CA SER A 62 4.61 4.80 -2.62
C SER A 62 5.80 4.21 -3.39
N SER A 63 7.02 4.39 -2.86
CA SER A 63 8.28 3.97 -3.49
C SER A 63 8.53 4.49 -4.90
N ILE A 64 7.82 5.53 -5.34
CA ILE A 64 7.97 6.13 -6.69
C ILE A 64 8.06 7.65 -6.64
N TYR A 65 7.43 8.28 -5.65
CA TYR A 65 7.48 9.71 -5.46
C TYR A 65 8.61 10.00 -4.48
N GLU A 66 9.68 10.57 -5.01
CA GLU A 66 10.87 10.92 -4.27
C GLU A 66 10.90 12.43 -4.12
N THR A 67 10.93 12.90 -2.88
CA THR A 67 10.99 14.33 -2.57
C THR A 67 12.17 14.57 -1.64
N PRO A 68 13.18 15.35 -2.07
CA PRO A 68 14.32 15.68 -1.22
C PRO A 68 13.86 16.35 0.08
N MET A 69 14.44 15.93 1.20
CA MET A 69 14.20 16.53 2.50
C MET A 69 15.27 17.58 2.79
N ALA A 70 14.90 18.61 3.55
CA ALA A 70 15.81 19.63 4.04
C ALA A 70 16.15 19.35 5.50
N TYR A 71 17.42 19.44 5.87
CA TYR A 71 17.82 19.31 7.27
C TYR A 71 17.50 20.59 8.05
N ASN A 72 16.85 20.44 9.20
CA ASN A 72 16.46 21.50 10.10
C ASN A 72 17.31 21.43 11.38
N GLU A 73 18.22 22.40 11.55
CA GLU A 73 19.16 22.48 12.69
C GLU A 73 18.45 22.71 14.03
N ASP A 74 17.26 23.31 14.04
CA ASP A 74 16.52 23.62 15.26
C ASP A 74 15.81 22.39 15.85
N THR A 75 15.34 21.48 14.97
CA THR A 75 14.63 20.25 15.35
C THR A 75 15.50 19.00 15.31
N ASP A 76 16.72 19.11 14.73
CA ASP A 76 17.63 17.99 14.45
C ASP A 76 16.95 16.89 13.61
N GLN A 77 16.19 17.31 12.60
CA GLN A 77 15.40 16.44 11.74
C GLN A 77 15.52 16.82 10.26
N TRP A 78 15.34 15.83 9.41
CA TRP A 78 15.11 16.05 7.98
C TRP A 78 13.62 16.24 7.76
N GLU A 79 13.21 17.31 7.09
CA GLU A 79 11.82 17.73 6.92
C GLU A 79 11.49 17.98 5.44
N VAL A 80 10.25 17.67 5.04
CA VAL A 80 9.74 17.99 3.71
C VAL A 80 8.23 18.21 3.74
N GLU A 81 7.74 19.09 2.89
CA GLU A 81 6.30 19.24 2.64
C GLU A 81 5.87 18.31 1.50
N TYR A 82 4.84 17.50 1.73
CA TYR A 82 4.28 16.59 0.73
C TYR A 82 2.75 16.66 0.76
N THR A 83 2.14 16.64 -0.43
CA THR A 83 0.67 16.68 -0.60
C THR A 83 0.20 15.41 -1.29
N PHE A 84 -0.79 14.74 -0.72
CA PHE A 84 -1.45 13.59 -1.34
C PHE A 84 -2.55 14.07 -2.30
N ASP A 85 -2.38 13.77 -3.58
CA ASP A 85 -3.29 14.10 -4.68
C ASP A 85 -4.22 12.94 -5.08
N THR A 86 -4.18 11.84 -4.33
CA THR A 86 -5.10 10.70 -4.45
C THR A 86 -5.82 10.45 -3.13
N GLU A 87 -7.15 10.53 -3.13
CA GLU A 87 -7.98 10.63 -1.92
C GLU A 87 -7.85 9.46 -0.92
N ARG A 88 -7.41 8.26 -1.36
CA ARG A 88 -7.63 7.01 -0.60
C ARG A 88 -6.58 5.91 -0.84
N SER A 89 -5.33 6.29 -1.04
CA SER A 89 -4.23 5.34 -1.33
C SER A 89 -3.50 4.89 -0.05
N ALA A 90 -3.36 3.57 0.17
CA ALA A 90 -2.41 3.01 1.14
C ALA A 90 -0.97 3.23 0.64
N ASN A 91 -0.47 4.44 0.82
CA ASN A 91 0.88 4.78 0.42
C ASN A 91 1.86 4.23 1.45
N SER A 92 2.87 3.51 0.97
CA SER A 92 4.04 3.23 1.79
C SER A 92 4.84 4.53 1.95
N ILE A 93 5.16 4.93 3.16
CA ILE A 93 6.02 6.08 3.44
C ILE A 93 7.29 5.62 4.18
N ARG A 94 8.44 6.09 3.73
CA ARG A 94 9.73 5.95 4.42
C ARG A 94 10.68 7.07 4.00
N ALA A 95 11.76 7.24 4.74
CA ALA A 95 12.90 8.03 4.30
C ALA A 95 14.04 7.12 3.85
N ARG A 96 14.78 7.58 2.85
CA ARG A 96 16.02 6.98 2.39
C ARG A 96 17.13 8.01 2.53
N CYS A 97 18.19 7.67 3.24
CA CYS A 97 19.26 8.60 3.55
C CYS A 97 20.61 8.04 3.11
N GLU A 98 21.49 8.95 2.69
CA GLU A 98 22.85 8.68 2.26
C GLU A 98 23.82 9.41 3.19
N ASP A 99 24.90 8.73 3.59
CA ASP A 99 25.98 9.34 4.37
C ASP A 99 26.95 10.15 3.48
N THR A 100 27.96 10.79 4.08
CA THR A 100 28.98 11.56 3.34
C THR A 100 29.94 10.70 2.51
N LEU A 101 29.85 9.37 2.61
CA LEU A 101 30.70 8.39 1.94
C LEU A 101 29.96 7.63 0.82
N GLY A 102 28.66 7.91 0.65
CA GLY A 102 27.81 7.32 -0.38
C GLY A 102 27.11 6.01 0.03
N ASN A 103 27.12 5.66 1.32
CA ASN A 103 26.38 4.51 1.81
C ASN A 103 24.92 4.90 2.05
N GLU A 104 23.98 4.12 1.51
CA GLU A 104 22.55 4.41 1.57
C GLU A 104 21.82 3.39 2.46
N THR A 105 20.91 3.88 3.30
CA THR A 105 19.98 3.05 4.08
C THR A 105 18.56 3.62 3.99
N SER A 106 17.57 2.73 3.91
CA SER A 106 16.15 3.09 4.05
C SER A 106 15.65 2.81 5.46
N GLY A 107 14.89 3.75 6.02
CA GLY A 107 14.17 3.55 7.29
C GLY A 107 13.01 2.57 7.15
N LYS A 108 12.39 2.23 8.28
CA LYS A 108 11.21 1.35 8.29
C LYS A 108 10.09 1.92 7.43
N SER A 109 9.57 1.10 6.51
CA SER A 109 8.39 1.47 5.73
C SER A 109 7.13 1.36 6.58
N ARG A 110 6.29 2.41 6.55
CA ARG A 110 4.97 2.45 7.20
C ARG A 110 3.88 2.74 6.19
N ILE A 111 2.63 2.49 6.58
CA ILE A 111 1.46 2.96 5.83
C ILE A 111 1.08 4.34 6.37
N VAL A 112 0.91 5.31 5.48
CA VAL A 112 0.32 6.61 5.83
C VAL A 112 -1.18 6.58 5.53
N SER A 113 -1.99 6.94 6.53
CA SER A 113 -3.45 7.01 6.40
C SER A 113 -3.84 8.37 5.82
N VAL A 114 -4.39 8.39 4.60
CA VAL A 114 -4.87 9.63 3.96
C VAL A 114 -6.38 9.72 4.15
N ALA A 115 -6.82 10.67 4.97
CA ALA A 115 -8.25 11.00 5.13
C ALA A 115 -8.73 11.87 3.96
N GLY A 116 -10.01 11.74 3.60
CA GLY A 116 -10.65 12.70 2.70
C GLY A 116 -10.57 14.12 3.28
N ALA A 117 -10.50 15.14 2.42
CA ALA A 117 -10.53 16.53 2.87
C ALA A 117 -11.76 16.74 3.77
N PRO A 118 -11.62 17.37 4.95
CA PRO A 118 -12.77 17.63 5.80
C PRO A 118 -13.78 18.42 4.99
N MET A 119 -14.95 17.82 4.73
CA MET A 119 -16.10 18.56 4.25
C MET A 119 -16.44 19.55 5.37
N GLU A 120 -16.43 20.85 5.09
CA GLU A 120 -16.90 21.86 6.04
C GLU A 120 -18.33 21.50 6.45
N SER A 121 -18.48 20.84 7.60
CA SER A 121 -19.72 20.78 8.35
C SER A 121 -19.58 21.73 9.52
N THR A 122 -20.34 22.82 9.49
CA THR A 122 -20.60 23.64 10.66
C THR A 122 -21.33 22.81 11.69
N ASP A 123 -20.64 22.36 12.74
CA ASP A 123 -21.05 22.47 14.15
C ASP A 123 -20.29 21.49 15.07
N GLY A 124 -19.86 22.00 16.22
CA GLY A 124 -19.85 21.25 17.47
C GLY A 124 -18.50 20.72 17.96
N GLU A 125 -17.87 21.50 18.84
CA GLU A 125 -16.75 21.13 19.71
C GLU A 125 -16.96 19.80 20.43
N GLY A 126 -16.03 18.86 20.24
CA GLY A 126 -15.96 17.59 20.96
C GLY A 126 -14.51 17.12 21.07
N ASP A 127 -13.96 17.23 22.28
CA ASP A 127 -12.65 16.78 22.74
C ASP A 127 -12.28 15.37 22.23
N VAL A 128 -11.22 15.27 21.41
CA VAL A 128 -10.64 14.00 20.95
C VAL A 128 -9.31 13.77 21.63
N THR A 129 -9.32 12.85 22.59
CA THR A 129 -8.13 12.24 23.16
C THR A 129 -7.49 11.31 22.12
N PRO A 130 -6.18 11.39 21.85
CA PRO A 130 -5.51 10.47 20.93
C PRO A 130 -5.57 9.03 21.45
N ILE A 131 -6.16 8.13 20.65
CA ILE A 131 -6.13 6.68 20.89
C ILE A 131 -4.75 6.19 20.44
N GLU A 132 -3.96 5.66 21.36
CA GLU A 132 -2.72 4.96 21.04
C GLU A 132 -3.03 3.71 20.20
N THR A 133 -2.73 3.78 18.91
CA THR A 133 -2.74 2.62 18.02
C THR A 133 -1.56 1.72 18.37
N SER A 134 -1.88 0.54 18.91
CA SER A 134 -0.92 -0.49 19.26
C SER A 134 -0.33 -1.09 17.98
N GLU A 135 0.82 -0.59 17.53
CA GLU A 135 1.53 -1.12 16.37
C GLU A 135 2.20 -2.45 16.71
N VAL A 136 1.53 -3.55 16.38
CA VAL A 136 2.16 -4.86 16.26
C VAL A 136 2.99 -4.83 14.98
N ASP A 137 4.32 -5.00 15.07
CA ASP A 137 5.20 -5.16 13.91
C ASP A 137 4.82 -6.49 13.21
N ALA A 138 3.90 -6.41 12.25
CA ALA A 138 3.26 -7.56 11.62
C ALA A 138 4.20 -8.41 10.75
N THR A 139 5.51 -8.16 10.75
CA THR A 139 6.48 -8.99 10.01
C THR A 139 6.77 -10.35 10.67
N ASP A 140 6.34 -10.59 11.91
CA ASP A 140 6.64 -11.80 12.68
C ASP A 140 5.54 -12.90 12.68
N TRP A 141 4.44 -12.73 11.94
CA TRP A 141 3.35 -13.73 11.94
C TRP A 141 3.77 -15.01 11.19
N SER A 142 3.73 -16.15 11.88
CA SER A 142 3.87 -17.47 11.25
C SER A 142 2.64 -17.81 10.40
N SER A 143 2.80 -18.67 9.39
CA SER A 143 1.66 -19.08 8.55
C SER A 143 0.52 -19.71 9.36
N ALA A 144 0.83 -20.37 10.48
CA ALA A 144 -0.17 -20.96 11.37
C ALA A 144 -1.00 -19.89 12.11
N GLU A 145 -0.38 -18.78 12.52
CA GLU A 145 -1.06 -17.67 13.18
C GLU A 145 -1.97 -16.92 12.21
N VAL A 146 -1.50 -16.67 10.98
CA VAL A 146 -2.31 -16.05 9.94
C VAL A 146 -3.53 -16.92 9.60
N VAL A 147 -3.36 -18.24 9.48
CA VAL A 147 -4.48 -19.17 9.24
C VAL A 147 -5.45 -19.19 10.41
N ALA A 148 -4.95 -19.17 11.65
CA ALA A 148 -5.80 -19.11 12.84
C ALA A 148 -6.60 -17.80 12.94
N ALA A 149 -6.09 -16.71 12.37
CA ALA A 149 -6.79 -15.43 12.28
C ALA A 149 -7.76 -15.35 11.09
N SER A 150 -7.63 -16.24 10.10
CA SER A 150 -8.43 -16.24 8.87
C SER A 150 -9.94 -16.23 9.15
N PRO A 151 -10.74 -15.46 8.39
CA PRO A 151 -10.37 -14.68 7.20
C PRO A 151 -9.70 -13.36 7.52
N VAL A 152 -8.60 -13.05 6.82
CA VAL A 152 -7.81 -11.82 7.01
C VAL A 152 -7.32 -11.24 5.69
N LEU A 153 -7.07 -9.93 5.69
CA LEU A 153 -6.34 -9.28 4.61
C LEU A 153 -4.83 -9.34 4.90
N ILE A 154 -4.06 -9.78 3.91
CA ILE A 154 -2.60 -9.91 4.03
C ILE A 154 -1.88 -9.17 2.90
N LYS A 155 -0.69 -8.65 3.21
CA LYS A 155 0.21 -7.99 2.25
C LYS A 155 1.67 -8.19 2.67
N THR A 156 2.60 -8.24 1.73
CA THR A 156 4.03 -8.25 2.09
C THR A 156 4.59 -6.84 2.14
N VAL A 157 5.59 -6.62 3.00
CA VAL A 157 6.39 -5.38 2.98
C VAL A 157 7.11 -5.27 1.64
N CYS A 158 7.13 -4.07 1.06
CA CYS A 158 7.90 -3.81 -0.16
C CYS A 158 9.38 -3.54 0.18
N PRO A 159 10.34 -4.24 -0.49
CA PRO A 159 11.78 -3.99 -0.29
C PRO A 159 12.21 -2.56 -0.63
N GLY A 160 11.50 -1.93 -1.58
CA GLY A 160 11.75 -0.57 -2.05
C GLY A 160 12.36 -0.53 -3.46
N GLY A 161 12.00 0.49 -4.26
CA GLY A 161 12.42 0.61 -5.67
C GLY A 161 11.59 -0.22 -6.67
N GLU A 162 10.61 -0.99 -6.18
CA GLU A 162 9.78 -1.86 -7.00
C GLU A 162 8.69 -1.13 -7.79
N ASP A 163 8.48 -1.53 -9.04
CA ASP A 163 7.41 -0.99 -9.89
C ASP A 163 6.00 -1.46 -9.48
N PHE A 164 4.98 -1.00 -10.20
CA PHE A 164 3.57 -1.29 -9.90
C PHE A 164 3.17 -2.76 -10.10
N THR A 165 4.00 -3.57 -10.77
CA THR A 165 3.76 -4.99 -11.03
C THR A 165 4.31 -5.90 -9.94
N HIS A 166 5.12 -5.38 -9.02
CA HIS A 166 5.74 -6.18 -7.98
C HIS A 166 4.69 -6.72 -6.98
N PRO A 167 4.75 -8.02 -6.60
CA PRO A 167 3.70 -8.67 -5.80
C PRO A 167 3.48 -8.07 -4.41
N CYS A 168 4.46 -7.33 -3.86
CA CYS A 168 4.28 -6.60 -2.60
C CYS A 168 3.23 -5.48 -2.66
N ARG A 169 2.85 -5.04 -3.87
CA ARG A 169 1.83 -4.02 -4.08
C ARG A 169 0.42 -4.59 -3.96
N THR A 170 0.27 -5.89 -4.14
CA THR A 170 -1.01 -6.59 -4.13
C THR A 170 -1.49 -6.86 -2.70
N VAL A 171 -2.74 -6.49 -2.43
CA VAL A 171 -3.46 -6.96 -1.24
C VAL A 171 -4.09 -8.31 -1.57
N TYR A 172 -4.03 -9.24 -0.62
CA TYR A 172 -4.71 -10.52 -0.74
C TYR A 172 -5.71 -10.70 0.40
N PHE A 173 -6.84 -11.31 0.08
CA PHE A 173 -7.73 -11.91 1.07
C PHE A 173 -7.31 -13.37 1.28
N LEU A 174 -7.03 -13.79 2.52
CA LEU A 174 -6.83 -15.19 2.87
C LEU A 174 -8.17 -15.78 3.29
N ASP A 175 -8.63 -16.81 2.57
CA ASP A 175 -9.89 -17.50 2.85
C ASP A 175 -9.77 -18.48 4.04
N ASN A 176 -10.91 -19.03 4.47
CA ASN A 176 -10.95 -19.98 5.58
C ASN A 176 -10.25 -21.32 5.27
N GLU A 177 -10.01 -21.58 4.00
CA GLU A 177 -9.38 -22.78 3.45
C GLU A 177 -7.86 -22.63 3.26
N GLY A 178 -7.30 -21.43 3.45
CA GLY A 178 -5.88 -21.13 3.35
C GLY A 178 -5.40 -20.77 1.94
N TYR A 179 -6.30 -20.42 1.03
CA TYR A 179 -5.98 -19.83 -0.27
C TYR A 179 -5.96 -18.31 -0.19
N ARG A 180 -4.98 -17.71 -0.87
CA ARG A 180 -4.88 -16.26 -1.01
C ARG A 180 -5.47 -15.81 -2.35
N HIS A 181 -6.33 -14.81 -2.27
CA HIS A 181 -7.08 -14.25 -3.39
C HIS A 181 -6.64 -12.82 -3.62
N ALA A 182 -6.05 -12.53 -4.78
CA ALA A 182 -5.56 -11.19 -5.07
C ALA A 182 -6.72 -10.23 -5.37
N PHE A 183 -6.64 -9.01 -4.83
CA PHE A 183 -7.42 -7.89 -5.33
C PHE A 183 -6.79 -7.37 -6.63
N PRO A 184 -7.51 -7.35 -7.76
CA PRO A 184 -6.97 -6.89 -9.03
C PRO A 184 -6.54 -5.41 -9.04
N ASN A 185 -7.25 -4.58 -8.28
CA ASN A 185 -6.99 -3.15 -8.12
C ASN A 185 -7.76 -2.60 -6.90
N GLU A 186 -7.52 -1.33 -6.58
CA GLU A 186 -8.18 -0.63 -5.47
C GLU A 186 -9.69 -0.46 -5.65
N LYS A 187 -10.18 -0.33 -6.89
CA LYS A 187 -11.63 -0.17 -7.14
C LYS A 187 -12.40 -1.41 -6.70
N VAL A 188 -11.85 -2.60 -6.93
CA VAL A 188 -12.42 -3.85 -6.41
C VAL A 188 -12.32 -3.89 -4.90
N TYR A 189 -11.15 -3.57 -4.33
CA TYR A 189 -10.93 -3.58 -2.87
C TYR A 189 -11.96 -2.72 -2.13
N PHE A 190 -12.16 -1.49 -2.60
CA PHE A 190 -13.08 -0.52 -1.97
C PHE A 190 -14.57 -0.83 -2.18
N THR A 191 -14.90 -1.91 -2.89
CA THR A 191 -16.28 -2.44 -2.87
C THR A 191 -16.53 -3.38 -1.70
N TRP A 192 -15.48 -3.88 -1.06
CA TRP A 192 -15.54 -4.80 0.08
C TRP A 192 -15.14 -4.15 1.40
N TYR A 193 -14.17 -3.23 1.39
CA TYR A 193 -13.60 -2.61 2.59
C TYR A 193 -13.60 -1.08 2.46
N ALA A 194 -13.77 -0.37 3.58
CA ALA A 194 -13.81 1.09 3.59
C ALA A 194 -12.42 1.74 3.53
N ASP A 195 -11.42 1.07 4.11
CA ASP A 195 -10.04 1.52 4.24
C ASP A 195 -9.09 0.32 4.37
N TYR A 196 -7.82 0.58 4.72
CA TYR A 196 -6.76 -0.44 4.83
C TYR A 196 -6.39 -0.76 6.29
N THR A 197 -7.24 -0.44 7.26
CA THR A 197 -6.94 -0.63 8.69
C THR A 197 -6.80 -2.10 9.10
N ASP A 198 -7.49 -3.00 8.41
CA ASP A 198 -7.48 -4.45 8.69
C ASP A 198 -6.36 -5.22 7.95
N LEU A 199 -5.35 -4.54 7.41
CA LEU A 199 -4.24 -5.18 6.71
C LEU A 199 -3.23 -5.79 7.70
N HIS A 200 -2.98 -7.09 7.55
CA HIS A 200 -1.87 -7.78 8.20
C HIS A 200 -0.66 -7.84 7.26
N LEU A 201 0.50 -7.37 7.73
CA LEU A 201 1.74 -7.61 7.00
C LEU A 201 2.19 -9.06 7.24
N VAL A 202 2.85 -9.65 6.25
CA VAL A 202 3.47 -10.99 6.36
C VAL A 202 4.79 -11.02 5.61
N SER A 203 5.67 -11.95 5.96
CA SER A 203 6.91 -12.19 5.20
C SER A 203 6.61 -12.77 3.81
N SER A 204 7.56 -12.63 2.87
CA SER A 204 7.45 -13.27 1.55
C SER A 204 7.38 -14.80 1.64
N GLU A 205 8.05 -15.40 2.62
CA GLU A 205 8.00 -16.84 2.89
C GLU A 205 6.59 -17.26 3.32
N THR A 206 6.01 -16.57 4.32
CA THR A 206 4.63 -16.81 4.77
C THR A 206 3.63 -16.59 3.64
N MET A 207 3.77 -15.51 2.87
CA MET A 207 2.90 -15.25 1.71
C MET A 207 2.98 -16.38 0.66
N SER A 208 4.18 -16.93 0.43
CA SER A 208 4.38 -18.00 -0.56
C SER A 208 3.88 -19.37 -0.11
N SER A 209 3.68 -19.59 1.19
CA SER A 209 3.15 -20.85 1.73
C SER A 209 1.66 -21.03 1.46
N PHE A 210 0.93 -19.93 1.21
CA PHE A 210 -0.48 -19.94 0.83
C PHE A 210 -0.67 -20.13 -0.67
N SER A 211 -1.53 -21.08 -1.05
CA SER A 211 -1.86 -21.36 -2.45
C SER A 211 -2.69 -20.23 -3.06
N LEU A 212 -2.53 -19.99 -4.36
CA LEU A 212 -3.33 -18.99 -5.08
C LEU A 212 -4.76 -19.50 -5.30
N GLY A 213 -5.74 -18.70 -4.91
CA GLY A 213 -7.14 -18.88 -5.25
C GLY A 213 -7.57 -18.04 -6.45
N ARG A 214 -8.87 -18.01 -6.72
CA ARG A 214 -9.47 -17.10 -7.72
C ARG A 214 -9.24 -15.64 -7.30
N ASN A 215 -9.02 -14.74 -8.24
CA ASN A 215 -8.94 -13.31 -7.90
C ASN A 215 -10.29 -12.80 -7.37
N ILE A 216 -10.24 -11.84 -6.45
CA ILE A 216 -11.44 -11.16 -5.95
C ILE A 216 -12.04 -10.31 -7.04
N THR A 217 -13.38 -10.30 -7.12
CA THR A 217 -14.15 -9.46 -8.04
C THR A 217 -14.93 -8.39 -7.28
N TYR A 218 -15.54 -7.46 -8.00
CA TYR A 218 -16.44 -6.47 -7.42
C TYR A 218 -17.48 -7.13 -6.48
N HIS A 219 -17.77 -6.46 -5.37
CA HIS A 219 -18.85 -6.85 -4.48
C HIS A 219 -20.18 -6.82 -5.26
N PRO A 220 -21.00 -7.87 -5.16
CA PRO A 220 -22.31 -7.91 -5.80
C PRO A 220 -23.16 -6.69 -5.44
N GLY A 221 -23.85 -6.13 -6.42
CA GLY A 221 -24.79 -5.01 -6.23
C GLY A 221 -24.18 -3.63 -5.93
N THR A 222 -22.86 -3.47 -5.77
CA THR A 222 -22.27 -2.17 -5.37
C THR A 222 -21.87 -1.26 -6.53
N LYS A 223 -21.51 -1.83 -7.68
CA LYS A 223 -21.06 -1.11 -8.87
C LYS A 223 -21.62 -1.74 -10.13
N LEU A 224 -21.77 -0.90 -11.15
CA LEU A 224 -21.90 -1.35 -12.53
C LEU A 224 -20.51 -1.46 -13.13
N VAL A 225 -20.35 -2.37 -14.08
CA VAL A 225 -19.04 -2.58 -14.72
C VAL A 225 -19.15 -2.74 -16.22
N LYS A 226 -18.06 -2.44 -16.93
CA LYS A 226 -17.93 -2.69 -18.37
C LYS A 226 -16.49 -2.99 -18.74
N TYR A 227 -16.27 -3.55 -19.93
CA TYR A 227 -14.93 -3.55 -20.53
C TYR A 227 -14.78 -2.31 -21.43
N GLN A 228 -13.57 -1.75 -21.49
CA GLN A 228 -13.31 -0.50 -22.21
C GLN A 228 -13.64 -0.57 -23.72
N THR A 229 -13.50 -1.76 -24.30
CA THR A 229 -13.69 -2.04 -25.73
C THR A 229 -15.15 -2.37 -26.09
N VAL A 230 -16.03 -2.56 -25.11
CA VAL A 230 -17.44 -2.92 -25.32
C VAL A 230 -18.38 -1.85 -24.77
N ARG A 231 -19.58 -1.78 -25.36
CA ARG A 231 -20.62 -0.84 -24.91
C ARG A 231 -21.53 -1.42 -23.83
N THR A 232 -21.58 -2.74 -23.71
CA THR A 232 -22.44 -3.43 -22.74
C THR A 232 -22.00 -3.10 -21.32
N VAL A 233 -22.97 -2.69 -20.50
CA VAL A 233 -22.83 -2.46 -19.07
C VAL A 233 -23.43 -3.65 -18.35
N TYR A 234 -22.76 -4.09 -17.30
CA TYR A 234 -23.15 -5.27 -16.53
C TYR A 234 -23.41 -4.87 -15.08
N ALA A 235 -24.46 -5.43 -14.50
CA ALA A 235 -24.62 -5.52 -13.06
C ALA A 235 -23.81 -6.71 -12.53
N VAL A 236 -23.25 -6.57 -11.33
CA VAL A 236 -22.47 -7.63 -10.68
C VAL A 236 -23.38 -8.42 -9.75
N GLU A 237 -23.61 -9.69 -10.07
CA GLU A 237 -24.31 -10.69 -9.27
C GLU A 237 -23.30 -11.52 -8.44
N ARG A 238 -23.81 -12.16 -7.39
CA ARG A 238 -23.05 -13.12 -6.57
C ARG A 238 -22.32 -14.16 -7.43
N TYR A 239 -21.18 -14.62 -6.94
CA TYR A 239 -20.26 -15.58 -7.59
C TYR A 239 -19.58 -15.03 -8.85
N SER A 240 -19.36 -13.72 -8.90
CA SER A 240 -18.68 -13.05 -10.02
C SER A 240 -19.42 -13.21 -11.34
N VAL A 241 -20.76 -13.20 -11.31
CA VAL A 241 -21.60 -13.28 -12.50
C VAL A 241 -21.90 -11.86 -12.99
N LEU A 242 -21.57 -11.58 -14.25
CA LEU A 242 -21.92 -10.33 -14.92
C LEU A 242 -23.25 -10.49 -15.68
N ARG A 243 -24.24 -9.71 -15.29
CA ARG A 243 -25.57 -9.68 -15.89
C ARG A 243 -25.69 -8.46 -16.82
N PRO A 244 -25.78 -8.63 -18.15
CA PRO A 244 -25.85 -7.49 -19.07
C PRO A 244 -27.16 -6.73 -18.88
N ILE A 245 -27.11 -5.40 -18.91
CA ILE A 245 -28.29 -4.55 -18.82
C ILE A 245 -28.77 -4.18 -20.22
N ALA A 246 -30.04 -4.42 -20.52
CA ALA A 246 -30.59 -4.30 -21.87
C ALA A 246 -30.61 -2.86 -22.40
N SER A 247 -30.86 -1.88 -21.53
CA SER A 247 -31.05 -0.49 -21.94
C SER A 247 -30.73 0.53 -20.84
N GLU A 248 -30.56 1.79 -21.23
CA GLU A 248 -30.41 2.91 -20.28
C GLU A 248 -31.66 3.08 -19.40
N ALA A 249 -32.86 2.80 -19.93
CA ALA A 249 -34.10 2.87 -19.16
C ALA A 249 -34.07 1.83 -18.02
N THR A 250 -33.73 0.58 -18.33
CA THR A 250 -33.57 -0.49 -17.32
C THR A 250 -32.48 -0.13 -16.30
N ALA A 251 -31.37 0.49 -16.72
CA ALA A 251 -30.33 0.95 -15.80
C ALA A 251 -30.82 2.05 -14.85
N ILE A 252 -31.62 3.00 -15.36
CA ILE A 252 -32.25 4.06 -14.55
C ILE A 252 -33.24 3.46 -13.56
N ASP A 253 -34.05 2.48 -13.97
CA ASP A 253 -35.03 1.84 -13.09
C ASP A 253 -34.33 1.12 -11.91
N LEU A 254 -33.18 0.50 -12.16
CA LEU A 254 -32.41 -0.26 -11.16
C LEU A 254 -31.51 0.60 -10.27
N TYR A 255 -30.82 1.60 -10.84
CA TYR A 255 -29.74 2.33 -10.19
C TYR A 255 -29.97 3.85 -10.11
N GLY A 256 -31.11 4.34 -10.63
CA GLY A 256 -31.49 5.75 -10.66
C GLY A 256 -30.86 6.55 -11.80
N GLU A 257 -31.21 7.84 -11.89
CA GLU A 257 -30.79 8.72 -12.99
C GLU A 257 -29.26 8.88 -13.12
N ASN A 258 -28.51 8.68 -12.03
CA ASN A 258 -27.04 8.78 -11.99
C ASN A 258 -26.34 7.43 -12.18
N TRP A 259 -27.01 6.39 -12.70
CA TRP A 259 -26.44 5.05 -12.92
C TRP A 259 -25.10 5.09 -13.69
N ASN A 260 -24.99 6.01 -14.66
CA ASN A 260 -23.81 6.16 -15.50
C ASN A 260 -22.56 6.63 -14.74
N GLN A 261 -22.73 7.22 -13.55
CA GLN A 261 -21.63 7.61 -12.66
C GLN A 261 -21.19 6.45 -11.74
N GLN A 262 -21.91 5.32 -11.77
CA GLN A 262 -21.63 4.13 -10.95
C GLN A 262 -20.91 3.04 -11.74
N ILE A 263 -20.52 3.32 -12.99
CA ILE A 263 -19.85 2.37 -13.88
C ILE A 263 -18.34 2.46 -13.69
N ASP A 264 -17.72 1.31 -13.42
CA ASP A 264 -16.28 1.13 -13.49
C ASP A 264 -15.84 0.33 -14.72
N ASP A 265 -14.70 0.71 -15.29
CA ASP A 265 -14.03 -0.08 -16.32
C ASP A 265 -13.24 -1.25 -15.70
N ILE A 266 -13.44 -2.44 -16.24
CA ILE A 266 -12.64 -3.64 -15.98
C ILE A 266 -11.66 -3.82 -17.15
N SER A 267 -10.40 -4.08 -16.81
CA SER A 267 -9.40 -4.51 -17.81
C SER A 267 -9.77 -5.88 -18.39
N GLU A 268 -9.64 -6.04 -19.71
CA GLU A 268 -9.87 -7.33 -20.39
C GLU A 268 -8.99 -8.46 -19.86
N ALA A 269 -7.85 -8.14 -19.23
CA ALA A 269 -7.00 -9.12 -18.56
C ALA A 269 -7.73 -9.89 -17.44
N PHE A 270 -8.79 -9.31 -16.87
CA PHE A 270 -9.61 -9.93 -15.83
C PHE A 270 -10.91 -10.54 -16.36
N TYR A 271 -11.08 -10.64 -17.68
CA TYR A 271 -12.27 -11.24 -18.30
C TYR A 271 -12.57 -12.63 -17.73
N ALA A 272 -11.55 -13.48 -17.61
CA ALA A 272 -11.68 -14.85 -17.11
C ALA A 272 -12.02 -14.96 -15.61
N ASN A 273 -12.00 -13.86 -14.84
CA ASN A 273 -12.43 -13.87 -13.44
C ASN A 273 -13.96 -13.92 -13.32
N TYR A 274 -14.69 -13.58 -14.40
CA TYR A 274 -16.14 -13.48 -14.41
C TYR A 274 -16.78 -14.56 -15.26
N SER A 275 -18.03 -14.86 -14.92
CA SER A 275 -18.96 -15.59 -15.78
C SER A 275 -20.11 -14.66 -16.19
N TYR A 276 -20.93 -15.09 -17.14
CA TYR A 276 -21.99 -14.23 -17.70
C TYR A 276 -23.35 -14.90 -17.49
N GLY A 277 -24.28 -14.14 -16.92
CA GLY A 277 -25.66 -14.58 -16.70
C GLY A 277 -26.61 -14.03 -17.76
N GLU A 278 -27.90 -14.19 -17.51
CA GLU A 278 -28.96 -13.73 -18.41
C GLU A 278 -29.03 -12.20 -18.47
N ILE A 279 -29.59 -11.67 -19.56
CA ILE A 279 -29.82 -10.22 -19.67
C ILE A 279 -30.86 -9.76 -18.64
N ILE A 280 -30.71 -8.52 -18.20
CA ILE A 280 -31.67 -7.82 -17.34
C ILE A 280 -32.46 -6.90 -18.27
N ASP A 281 -33.71 -7.29 -18.56
CA ASP A 281 -34.60 -6.54 -19.45
C ASP A 281 -35.47 -5.57 -18.64
N GLU A 282 -35.82 -5.93 -17.40
CA GLU A 282 -36.66 -5.16 -16.50
C GLU A 282 -36.21 -5.23 -15.02
N GLU A 283 -36.76 -4.35 -14.17
CA GLU A 283 -36.38 -4.22 -12.76
C GLU A 283 -36.53 -5.53 -11.96
N SER A 284 -37.55 -6.34 -12.27
CA SER A 284 -37.81 -7.60 -11.57
C SER A 284 -36.77 -8.70 -11.82
N ASP A 285 -35.94 -8.57 -12.87
CA ASP A 285 -34.91 -9.56 -13.19
C ASP A 285 -33.70 -9.48 -12.25
N PHE A 286 -33.53 -8.34 -11.57
CA PHE A 286 -32.35 -8.07 -10.76
C PHE A 286 -32.64 -7.11 -9.60
N TYR A 287 -32.59 -7.62 -8.37
CA TYR A 287 -32.78 -6.79 -7.19
C TYR A 287 -31.44 -6.40 -6.54
N VAL A 288 -30.99 -5.18 -6.79
CA VAL A 288 -29.67 -4.65 -6.38
C VAL A 288 -29.42 -4.87 -4.88
N ALA A 289 -30.37 -4.51 -4.03
CA ALA A 289 -30.20 -4.63 -2.58
C ALA A 289 -30.09 -6.07 -2.09
N ALA A 290 -30.75 -7.05 -2.74
CA ALA A 290 -30.54 -8.46 -2.41
C ALA A 290 -29.15 -8.94 -2.84
N GLN A 291 -28.60 -8.41 -3.94
CA GLN A 291 -27.23 -8.78 -4.34
C GLN A 291 -26.23 -8.31 -3.30
N THR A 292 -26.33 -7.05 -2.86
CA THR A 292 -25.47 -6.54 -1.79
C THR A 292 -25.65 -7.34 -0.49
N ALA A 293 -26.88 -7.68 -0.11
CA ALA A 293 -27.14 -8.47 1.10
C ALA A 293 -26.90 -9.98 0.94
N SER A 294 -26.48 -10.46 -0.24
CA SER A 294 -26.31 -11.89 -0.51
C SER A 294 -24.99 -12.46 -0.01
N VAL A 295 -24.08 -11.58 0.41
CA VAL A 295 -22.71 -11.88 0.84
C VAL A 295 -22.40 -11.02 2.08
N ASP A 296 -21.97 -11.66 3.15
CA ASP A 296 -21.52 -10.96 4.37
C ASP A 296 -19.98 -10.87 4.39
N SER A 297 -19.31 -11.73 3.62
CA SER A 297 -17.87 -11.77 3.46
C SER A 297 -17.48 -12.24 2.06
N ILE A 298 -16.21 -12.06 1.71
CA ILE A 298 -15.65 -12.58 0.46
C ILE A 298 -15.82 -14.10 0.35
N ASN A 299 -15.73 -14.85 1.45
CA ASN A 299 -15.91 -16.31 1.45
C ASN A 299 -17.27 -16.72 0.87
N ASP A 300 -18.31 -15.89 1.02
CA ASP A 300 -19.64 -16.19 0.48
C ASP A 300 -19.73 -16.04 -1.05
N ASN A 301 -18.71 -15.45 -1.67
CA ASN A 301 -18.68 -15.07 -3.08
C ASN A 301 -17.62 -15.82 -3.91
N LEU A 302 -16.76 -16.62 -3.28
CA LEU A 302 -15.67 -17.37 -3.92
C LEU A 302 -16.12 -18.61 -4.70
#